data_AF-A0A951VKR8-F1
#
_entry.id   AF-A0A951VKR8-F1
#
_cell.length_a   1.000
_cell.length_b   1.000
_cell.length_c   1.000
_cell.angle_alpha   90.00
_cell.angle_beta   90.00
_cell.angle_gamma   90.00
#
_symmetry.space_group_name_H-M   'P 1'
#
loop_
_entity.id
_entity.type
_entity.pdbx_description
1 polymer ?
#
loop_
_entity_poly.entity_id
_entity_poly.type
_entity_poly.pdbx_seq_one_letter_code
_entity_poly.pdbx_strand_id
1 'polypeptide(L)'
;YEFLSELVQADQMDEVQEYVEYAKNRSERERMAEVKRVSGAFTGSYAIHPFTGNEVPIWVADYVLAGYGTGAVMGVPAHDSRDFAFAKHFELPIIAVVEPPDNHDLSAASFDAKEGRLINSDFLNGLDVKQAIPKAIEYIEAQKIGKGKTNYRLRDAIFGRQRYWGEPIPVYYKNGVPYCIPENKLPLPLPEIDKFLPTADGEPPLARAEKWMWNEEKNCVDTTGYPIETTTMPGWAGSSWYFLRYMDPMNSKEMVSQKAVNYWQNVDLYLGGSEHATGHLLYVRFWTKFLFDRGFIPVNEPAQRLINQGMIQGRSNFIYIVKLEFDDEIAGDKQAQSLLLPNIYVSYELIDNVDLIQTNIDNISKEHPNVFKFYKGFKILKRNVNIDYVKNDVLLISEFIEKNPDNKNAVFITSDGNYKCSFEIEKMSKSKHNVVTPDNIVDEYGADTLRLYEMFLGPIEQSKPWSTQGIEGVHRFLKKLWRLFYDASGNAVWTNQEADKKSLKALHKLIKKVEDDVEGFSFNTSVSSFMICVNELTENKCTSITVLQTLLVCLHPYAPHITEELWHNIGNTTTI
;
A
#
# COMPACT_ATOMS: atom_id res chain seq x y z
N TYR A 1 21.25 27.58 3.06
CA TYR A 1 22.33 26.57 3.01
C TYR A 1 23.57 27.24 3.56
N GLU A 2 24.39 26.56 4.38
CA GLU A 2 25.45 27.21 5.19
C GLU A 2 26.42 28.08 4.39
N PHE A 3 26.76 27.70 3.15
CA PHE A 3 27.71 28.43 2.31
C PHE A 3 27.07 29.38 1.29
N LEU A 4 25.74 29.41 1.19
CA LEU A 4 25.09 30.18 0.11
C LEU A 4 25.35 31.68 0.24
N SER A 5 25.29 32.22 1.46
CA SER A 5 25.57 33.63 1.73
C SER A 5 27.00 34.06 1.39
N GLU A 6 27.95 33.12 1.34
CA GLU A 6 29.35 33.38 0.99
C GLU A 6 29.59 33.31 -0.53
N LEU A 7 28.69 32.66 -1.27
CA LEU A 7 28.81 32.43 -2.71
C LEU A 7 28.03 33.44 -3.55
N VAL A 8 27.06 34.15 -2.98
CA VAL A 8 26.23 35.08 -3.77
C VAL A 8 26.90 36.45 -3.85
N GLN A 9 27.09 36.95 -5.08
CA GLN A 9 27.57 38.30 -5.31
C GLN A 9 26.51 39.34 -4.91
N ALA A 10 26.95 40.52 -4.49
CA ALA A 10 26.06 41.53 -3.91
C ALA A 10 24.92 41.96 -4.86
N ASP A 11 25.18 41.97 -6.16
CA ASP A 11 24.22 42.32 -7.22
C ASP A 11 23.18 41.22 -7.51
N GLN A 12 23.44 39.97 -7.09
CA GLN A 12 22.56 38.82 -7.26
C GLN A 12 21.80 38.44 -5.98
N MET A 13 22.08 39.13 -4.86
CA MET A 13 21.57 38.76 -3.53
C MET A 13 20.05 38.77 -3.44
N ASP A 14 19.39 39.80 -3.96
CA ASP A 14 17.94 39.97 -3.86
C ASP A 14 17.20 38.84 -4.62
N GLU A 15 17.62 38.55 -5.86
CA GLU A 15 17.03 37.49 -6.68
C GLU A 15 17.23 36.10 -6.05
N VAL A 16 18.43 35.81 -5.55
CA VAL A 16 18.72 34.53 -4.89
C VAL A 16 17.94 34.39 -3.58
N GLN A 17 17.80 35.46 -2.79
CA GLN A 17 17.02 35.41 -1.55
C GLN A 17 15.54 35.17 -1.83
N GLU A 18 14.96 35.89 -2.79
CA GLU A 18 13.57 35.69 -3.21
C GLU A 18 13.34 34.24 -3.69
N TYR A 19 14.26 33.69 -4.48
CA TYR A 19 14.19 32.31 -4.94
C TYR A 19 14.31 31.30 -3.79
N VAL A 20 15.19 31.55 -2.82
CA VAL A 20 15.36 30.69 -1.64
C VAL A 20 14.10 30.70 -0.77
N GLU A 21 13.47 31.85 -0.56
CA GLU A 21 12.21 31.96 0.18
C GLU A 21 11.07 31.23 -0.55
N TYR A 22 10.97 31.41 -1.86
CA TYR A 22 10.05 30.65 -2.71
C TYR A 22 10.26 29.13 -2.55
N ALA A 23 11.50 28.66 -2.58
CA ALA A 23 11.81 27.24 -2.47
C ALA A 23 11.62 26.66 -1.05
N LYS A 24 11.78 27.47 0.01
CA LYS A 24 11.55 27.08 1.41
C LYS A 24 10.08 26.86 1.74
N ASN A 25 9.20 27.63 1.10
CA ASN A 25 7.74 27.55 1.30
C ASN A 25 7.10 26.36 0.56
N ARG A 26 7.90 25.51 -0.08
CA ARG A 26 7.47 24.31 -0.81
C ARG A 26 8.05 23.06 -0.18
N SER A 27 7.22 22.05 -0.01
CA SER A 27 7.66 20.73 0.45
C SER A 27 8.55 20.05 -0.59
N GLU A 28 9.43 19.15 -0.13
CA GLU A 28 10.24 18.29 -1.02
C GLU A 28 9.37 17.55 -2.04
N ARG A 29 8.18 17.09 -1.61
CA ARG A 29 7.23 16.40 -2.48
C ARG A 29 6.66 17.30 -3.58
N GLU A 30 6.34 18.55 -3.27
CA GLU A 30 5.87 19.52 -4.27
C GLU A 30 6.96 19.84 -5.29
N ARG A 31 8.20 20.04 -4.82
CA ARG A 31 9.38 20.24 -5.67
C ARG A 31 9.65 19.04 -6.58
N MET A 32 9.46 17.82 -6.07
CA MET A 32 9.59 16.59 -6.86
C MET A 32 8.40 16.32 -7.80
N ALA A 33 7.22 16.87 -7.54
CA ALA A 33 6.03 16.68 -8.38
C ALA A 33 6.01 17.62 -9.59
N GLU A 34 6.61 18.81 -9.46
CA GLU A 34 6.68 19.82 -10.52
C GLU A 34 7.94 19.73 -11.40
N VAL A 35 8.39 18.52 -11.74
CA VAL A 35 9.60 18.28 -12.57
C VAL A 35 9.55 19.01 -13.93
N LYS A 36 8.36 19.42 -14.40
CA LYS A 36 8.17 20.15 -15.66
C LYS A 36 8.50 21.64 -15.59
N ARG A 37 8.52 22.26 -14.40
CA ARG A 37 8.83 23.68 -14.23
C ARG A 37 10.31 23.81 -13.86
N VAL A 38 11.14 24.11 -14.84
CA VAL A 38 12.55 24.43 -14.62
C VAL A 38 12.64 25.80 -13.94
N SER A 39 13.38 25.89 -12.84
CA SER A 39 13.59 27.14 -12.11
C SER A 39 14.96 27.15 -11.42
N GLY A 40 15.53 28.33 -11.23
CA GLY A 40 16.82 28.52 -10.57
C GLY A 40 17.24 29.99 -10.57
N ALA A 41 18.23 30.32 -9.74
CA ALA A 41 18.81 31.66 -9.64
C ALA A 41 20.34 31.58 -9.75
N PHE A 42 20.93 32.45 -10.57
CA PHE A 42 22.39 32.52 -10.72
C PHE A 42 22.99 33.24 -9.50
N THR A 43 24.10 32.72 -8.98
CA THR A 43 24.72 33.30 -7.77
C THR A 43 25.66 34.46 -8.08
N GLY A 44 26.02 34.71 -9.34
CA GLY A 44 27.08 35.65 -9.71
C GLY A 44 28.49 35.08 -9.55
N SER A 45 28.62 33.87 -9.00
CA SER A 45 29.90 33.23 -8.72
C SER A 45 30.16 32.02 -9.61
N TYR A 46 31.44 31.70 -9.74
CA TYR A 46 31.95 30.60 -10.55
C TYR A 46 32.83 29.67 -9.72
N ALA A 47 32.73 28.37 -9.99
CA ALA A 47 33.66 27.36 -9.51
C ALA A 47 34.71 27.05 -10.58
N ILE A 48 35.92 26.67 -10.18
CA ILE A 48 36.96 26.24 -11.10
C ILE A 48 36.87 24.72 -11.29
N HIS A 49 36.69 24.28 -12.53
CA HIS A 49 36.61 22.85 -12.85
C HIS A 49 37.98 22.19 -12.61
N PRO A 50 38.07 21.15 -11.74
CA PRO A 50 39.34 20.63 -11.24
C PRO A 50 40.26 20.00 -12.29
N PHE A 51 39.69 19.58 -13.44
CA PHE A 51 40.47 18.95 -14.52
C PHE A 51 40.83 19.92 -15.65
N THR A 52 39.93 20.87 -15.96
CA THR A 52 40.07 21.73 -17.15
C THR A 52 40.51 23.14 -16.79
N GLY A 53 40.35 23.55 -15.53
CA GLY A 53 40.59 24.92 -15.08
C GLY A 53 39.52 25.92 -15.52
N ASN A 54 38.48 25.49 -16.24
CA ASN A 54 37.42 26.38 -16.73
C ASN A 54 36.53 26.86 -15.59
N GLU A 55 36.03 28.09 -15.72
CA GLU A 55 35.00 28.63 -14.84
C GLU A 55 33.64 27.99 -15.15
N VAL A 56 32.97 27.50 -14.10
CA VAL A 56 31.64 26.88 -14.16
C VAL A 56 30.69 27.71 -13.30
N PRO A 57 29.59 28.25 -13.87
CA PRO A 57 28.68 29.11 -13.11
C PRO A 57 27.96 28.32 -12.01
N ILE A 58 27.82 28.92 -10.83
CA ILE A 58 27.13 28.33 -9.69
C ILE A 58 25.69 28.84 -9.66
N TRP A 59 24.73 27.91 -9.63
CA TRP A 59 23.30 28.18 -9.60
C TRP A 59 22.64 27.57 -8.36
N VAL A 60 21.58 28.23 -7.89
CA VAL A 60 20.64 27.68 -6.90
C VAL A 60 19.45 27.12 -7.66
N ALA A 61 19.09 25.86 -7.42
CA ALA A 61 17.96 25.22 -8.10
C ALA A 61 17.16 24.30 -7.14
N ASP A 62 15.84 24.27 -7.31
CA ASP A 62 14.92 23.55 -6.43
C ASP A 62 14.90 22.02 -6.65
N TYR A 63 15.43 21.50 -7.74
CA TYR A 63 15.58 20.05 -7.91
C TYR A 63 16.82 19.48 -7.18
N VAL A 64 17.71 20.35 -6.64
CA VAL A 64 18.85 19.94 -5.81
C VAL A 64 18.42 19.87 -4.34
N LEU A 65 18.50 18.67 -3.77
CA LEU A 65 18.00 18.40 -2.43
C LEU A 65 19.12 18.51 -1.39
N ALA A 66 19.00 19.48 -0.48
CA ALA A 66 20.01 19.74 0.57
C ALA A 66 20.32 18.52 1.46
N GLY A 67 19.32 17.66 1.71
CA GLY A 67 19.46 16.45 2.51
C GLY A 67 20.03 15.24 1.76
N TYR A 68 20.42 15.38 0.49
CA TYR A 68 20.97 14.30 -0.32
C TYR A 68 22.40 14.64 -0.78
N GLY A 69 23.34 13.72 -0.56
CA GLY A 69 24.74 13.94 -0.89
C GLY A 69 25.35 15.09 -0.07
N THR A 70 25.94 16.07 -0.74
CA THR A 70 26.53 17.28 -0.14
C THR A 70 25.65 18.51 -0.35
N GLY A 71 24.39 18.35 -0.77
CA GLY A 71 23.51 19.48 -1.10
C GLY A 71 23.94 20.35 -2.30
N ALA A 72 25.00 19.94 -3.00
CA ALA A 72 25.49 20.52 -4.25
C ALA A 72 25.75 19.39 -5.24
N VAL A 73 25.42 19.62 -6.51
CA VAL A 73 25.61 18.66 -7.60
C VAL A 73 26.27 19.34 -8.79
N MET A 74 27.11 18.61 -9.52
CA MET A 74 27.61 19.07 -10.80
C MET A 74 26.54 18.83 -11.87
N GLY A 75 26.29 19.83 -12.72
CA GLY A 75 25.41 19.67 -13.88
C GLY A 75 26.19 19.10 -15.05
N VAL A 76 25.71 18.00 -15.65
CA VAL A 76 26.28 17.39 -16.86
C VAL A 76 25.20 17.30 -17.94
N PRO A 77 24.84 18.43 -18.59
CA PRO A 77 23.62 18.52 -19.42
C PRO A 77 23.56 17.53 -20.58
N ALA A 78 24.70 17.15 -21.16
CA ALA A 78 24.70 16.19 -22.26
C ALA A 78 24.29 14.77 -21.83
N HIS A 79 24.33 14.45 -20.53
CA HIS A 79 24.18 13.07 -20.01
C HIS A 79 23.26 12.95 -18.78
N ASP A 80 22.56 14.02 -18.38
CA ASP A 80 21.45 13.98 -17.42
C ASP A 80 20.31 14.86 -17.95
N SER A 81 19.13 14.26 -18.11
CA SER A 81 17.93 14.92 -18.65
C SER A 81 17.42 16.10 -17.83
N ARG A 82 17.65 16.15 -16.51
CA ARG A 82 17.27 17.31 -15.67
C ARG A 82 18.24 18.46 -15.90
N ASP A 83 19.54 18.16 -15.93
CA ASP A 83 20.58 19.13 -16.22
C ASP A 83 20.45 19.67 -17.66
N PHE A 84 20.00 18.84 -18.60
CA PHE A 84 19.68 19.23 -19.97
C PHE A 84 18.55 20.24 -20.04
N ALA A 85 17.43 19.96 -19.36
CA ALA A 85 16.29 20.86 -19.32
C ALA A 85 16.67 22.19 -18.65
N PHE A 86 17.47 22.14 -17.59
CA PHE A 86 18.02 23.32 -16.92
C PHE A 86 18.92 24.14 -17.85
N ALA A 87 19.87 23.48 -18.51
CA ALA A 87 20.79 24.14 -19.43
C ALA A 87 20.08 24.71 -20.66
N LYS A 88 19.05 24.04 -21.20
CA LYS A 88 18.21 24.57 -22.28
C LYS A 88 17.43 25.81 -21.86
N HIS A 89 16.91 25.83 -20.64
CA HIS A 89 16.11 26.95 -20.14
C HIS A 89 16.96 28.20 -19.88
N PHE A 90 18.16 28.02 -19.32
CA PHE A 90 19.08 29.11 -18.95
C PHE A 90 20.22 29.31 -19.97
N GLU A 91 20.11 28.70 -21.15
CA GLU A 91 21.10 28.80 -22.24
C GLU A 91 22.54 28.46 -21.83
N LEU A 92 22.71 27.46 -20.97
CA LEU A 92 24.01 27.00 -20.48
C LEU A 92 24.67 26.01 -21.45
N PRO A 93 26.01 25.87 -21.42
CA PRO A 93 26.74 24.96 -22.31
C PRO A 93 26.33 23.50 -22.14
N ILE A 94 26.15 22.80 -23.27
CA ILE A 94 25.86 21.36 -23.32
C ILE A 94 27.06 20.68 -23.99
N ILE A 95 27.94 20.08 -23.18
CA ILE A 95 29.20 19.48 -23.63
C ILE A 95 29.12 17.96 -23.49
N ALA A 96 29.25 17.24 -24.61
CA ALA A 96 29.30 15.78 -24.61
C ALA A 96 30.68 15.28 -24.15
N VAL A 97 30.68 14.37 -23.18
CA VAL A 97 31.88 13.67 -22.69
C VAL A 97 31.80 12.16 -22.91
N VAL A 98 30.63 11.63 -23.24
CA VAL A 98 30.43 10.26 -23.74
C VAL A 98 30.00 10.36 -25.20
N GLU A 99 30.63 9.57 -26.07
CA GLU A 99 30.32 9.54 -27.49
C GLU A 99 28.84 9.16 -27.72
N PRO A 100 28.01 10.07 -28.26
CA PRO A 100 26.63 9.74 -28.60
C PRO A 100 26.60 8.86 -29.85
N PRO A 101 25.62 7.96 -30.00
CA PRO A 101 25.46 7.20 -31.23
C PRO A 101 25.05 8.12 -32.39
N ASP A 102 25.37 7.74 -33.63
CA ASP A 102 25.16 8.56 -34.85
C ASP A 102 23.73 9.07 -35.03
N ASN A 103 22.74 8.40 -34.43
CA ASN A 103 21.32 8.74 -34.52
C ASN A 103 20.80 9.59 -33.35
N HIS A 104 21.66 10.04 -32.44
CA HIS A 104 21.27 10.83 -31.27
C HIS A 104 21.57 12.32 -31.47
N ASP A 105 20.52 13.14 -31.35
CA ASP A 105 20.62 14.60 -31.46
C ASP A 105 20.66 15.27 -30.08
N LEU A 106 21.86 15.67 -29.66
CA LEU A 106 22.09 16.41 -28.42
C LEU A 106 21.49 17.82 -28.42
N SER A 107 21.02 18.34 -29.56
CA SER A 107 20.27 19.59 -29.58
C SER A 107 18.81 19.39 -29.11
N ALA A 108 18.29 18.17 -29.22
CA ALA A 108 16.91 17.83 -28.87
C ALA A 108 16.78 17.18 -27.48
N ALA A 109 17.71 16.28 -27.11
CA ALA A 109 17.66 15.56 -25.85
C ALA A 109 19.05 15.15 -25.33
N SER A 110 19.17 14.95 -24.01
CA SER A 110 20.38 14.37 -23.41
C SER A 110 20.58 12.89 -23.78
N PHE A 111 21.83 12.45 -23.74
CA PHE A 111 22.22 11.05 -23.88
C PHE A 111 22.57 10.47 -22.50
N ASP A 112 21.55 10.00 -21.78
CA ASP A 112 21.63 9.50 -20.39
C ASP A 112 22.25 8.09 -20.29
N ALA A 113 23.34 7.84 -21.03
CA ALA A 113 23.98 6.54 -21.09
C ALA A 113 24.98 6.34 -19.94
N LYS A 114 24.94 5.15 -19.32
CA LYS A 114 25.92 4.71 -18.31
C LYS A 114 27.05 3.86 -18.91
N GLU A 115 27.07 3.74 -20.23
CA GLU A 115 27.99 2.94 -21.01
C GLU A 115 28.33 3.69 -22.31
N GLY A 116 29.53 3.50 -22.86
CA GLY A 116 30.04 4.24 -24.01
C GLY A 116 31.50 4.60 -23.85
N ARG A 117 32.08 5.23 -24.89
CA ARG A 117 33.47 5.70 -24.89
C ARG A 117 33.54 7.17 -24.50
N LEU A 118 34.56 7.51 -23.71
CA LEU A 118 34.82 8.87 -23.28
C LEU A 118 35.47 9.68 -24.40
N ILE A 119 34.96 10.89 -24.60
CA ILE A 119 35.47 11.93 -25.49
C ILE A 119 35.60 13.25 -24.70
N ASN A 120 36.34 14.24 -25.22
CA ASN A 120 36.49 15.56 -24.59
C ASN A 120 36.93 15.53 -23.10
N SER A 121 37.65 14.48 -22.68
CA SER A 121 37.95 14.15 -21.29
C SER A 121 39.45 13.87 -21.03
N ASP A 122 40.33 14.49 -21.83
CA ASP A 122 41.80 14.43 -21.70
C ASP A 122 42.35 13.00 -21.47
N PHE A 123 42.97 12.71 -20.33
CA PHE A 123 43.59 11.42 -19.99
C PHE A 123 42.59 10.24 -19.88
N LEU A 124 41.28 10.53 -19.95
CA LEU A 124 40.20 9.55 -19.98
C LEU A 124 39.71 9.26 -21.40
N ASN A 125 40.12 10.02 -22.41
CA ASN A 125 39.68 9.82 -23.80
C ASN A 125 39.94 8.40 -24.30
N GLY A 126 38.94 7.84 -25.00
CA GLY A 126 38.99 6.49 -25.59
C GLY A 126 38.71 5.34 -24.62
N LEU A 127 38.68 5.59 -23.31
CA LEU A 127 38.28 4.60 -22.32
C LEU A 127 36.77 4.38 -22.32
N ASP A 128 36.33 3.18 -21.97
CA ASP A 128 34.92 2.93 -21.68
C ASP A 128 34.54 3.50 -20.30
N VAL A 129 33.30 3.95 -20.12
CA VAL A 129 32.80 4.53 -18.84
C VAL A 129 33.17 3.69 -17.60
N LYS A 130 33.04 2.36 -17.69
CA LYS A 130 33.37 1.43 -16.59
C LYS A 130 34.86 1.46 -16.20
N GLN A 131 35.75 1.74 -17.15
CA GLN A 131 37.19 1.87 -16.94
C GLN A 131 37.58 3.30 -16.53
N ALA A 132 36.87 4.30 -17.06
CA ALA A 132 37.14 5.71 -16.81
C ALA A 132 36.80 6.12 -15.37
N ILE A 133 35.71 5.60 -14.78
CA ILE A 133 35.28 5.95 -13.42
C ILE A 133 36.37 5.65 -12.37
N PRO A 134 36.93 4.42 -12.26
CA PRO A 134 38.01 4.15 -11.31
C PRO A 134 39.25 5.03 -11.55
N LYS A 135 39.65 5.22 -12.80
CA LYS A 135 40.84 6.02 -13.16
C LYS A 135 40.66 7.51 -12.80
N ALA A 136 39.46 8.05 -12.96
CA ALA A 136 39.12 9.40 -12.52
C ALA A 136 39.18 9.53 -10.99
N ILE A 137 38.68 8.54 -10.26
CA ILE A 137 38.73 8.48 -8.78
C ILE A 137 40.19 8.44 -8.30
N GLU A 138 41.02 7.57 -8.88
CA GLU A 138 42.45 7.49 -8.55
C GLU A 138 43.17 8.83 -8.78
N TYR A 139 42.85 9.51 -9.89
CA TYR A 139 43.44 10.81 -10.19
C TYR A 139 43.07 11.87 -9.15
N ILE A 140 41.78 12.03 -8.81
CA ILE A 140 41.36 13.05 -7.83
C ILE A 140 41.91 12.78 -6.42
N GLU A 141 42.07 11.50 -6.06
CA GLU A 141 42.68 11.08 -4.79
C GLU A 141 44.18 11.38 -4.76
N ALA A 142 44.90 11.08 -5.85
CA ALA A 142 46.32 11.40 -5.98
C ALA A 142 46.59 12.91 -5.91
N GLN A 143 45.72 13.72 -6.52
CA GLN A 143 45.80 15.18 -6.47
C GLN A 143 45.24 15.80 -5.18
N LYS A 144 44.63 14.99 -4.29
CA LYS A 144 43.97 15.45 -3.05
C LYS A 144 42.86 16.49 -3.27
N ILE A 145 42.20 16.43 -4.42
CA ILE A 145 41.08 17.32 -4.79
C ILE A 145 39.71 16.63 -4.66
N GLY A 146 39.70 15.35 -4.28
CA GLY A 146 38.49 14.58 -4.04
C GLY A 146 38.79 13.19 -3.51
N LYS A 147 37.73 12.40 -3.29
CA LYS A 147 37.82 10.99 -2.90
C LYS A 147 36.63 10.19 -3.41
N GLY A 148 36.83 8.88 -3.63
CA GLY A 148 35.75 7.96 -3.90
C GLY A 148 34.78 7.89 -2.72
N LYS A 149 33.48 7.88 -3.01
CA LYS A 149 32.43 7.73 -1.99
C LYS A 149 31.28 6.89 -2.50
N THR A 150 30.98 5.79 -1.82
CA THR A 150 29.74 5.05 -2.02
C THR A 150 28.60 5.79 -1.32
N ASN A 151 27.54 6.08 -2.07
CA ASN A 151 26.34 6.72 -1.54
C ASN A 151 25.14 5.78 -1.69
N TYR A 152 24.21 5.84 -0.74
CA TYR A 152 22.96 5.09 -0.77
C TYR A 152 21.79 6.05 -0.97
N ARG A 153 20.76 5.61 -1.69
CA ARG A 153 19.48 6.32 -1.73
C ARG A 153 18.69 6.19 -0.44
N LEU A 154 18.96 5.15 0.34
CA LEU A 154 18.33 4.92 1.64
C LEU A 154 18.71 6.06 2.59
N ARG A 155 17.70 6.60 3.29
CA ARG A 155 17.88 7.59 4.37
C ARG A 155 17.70 6.90 5.72
N ASP A 156 18.22 7.52 6.77
CA ASP A 156 17.97 7.08 8.13
C ASP A 156 16.48 7.14 8.46
N ALA A 157 16.03 6.16 9.23
CA ALA A 157 14.63 6.02 9.58
C ALA A 157 14.25 7.08 10.63
N ILE A 158 13.36 8.01 10.26
CA ILE A 158 12.77 8.95 11.22
C ILE A 158 11.96 8.16 12.23
N PHE A 159 12.37 8.18 13.51
CA PHE A 159 11.80 7.35 14.56
C PHE A 159 10.61 8.03 15.26
N GLY A 160 10.79 9.20 15.86
CA GLY A 160 9.74 9.90 16.59
C GLY A 160 8.51 10.26 15.74
N ARG A 161 7.32 10.16 16.34
CA ARG A 161 6.03 10.57 15.77
C ARG A 161 5.34 11.57 16.69
N GLN A 162 4.87 12.68 16.13
CA GLN A 162 4.06 13.68 16.83
C GLN A 162 2.60 13.18 16.94
N ARG A 163 2.42 12.06 17.62
CA ARG A 163 1.14 11.35 17.80
C ARG A 163 1.04 10.87 19.25
N TYR A 164 -0.19 10.69 19.72
CA TYR A 164 -0.44 10.14 21.06
C TYR A 164 -0.32 8.62 21.09
N TRP A 165 -0.95 7.93 20.14
CA TRP A 165 -1.09 6.47 20.18
C TRP A 165 0.15 5.76 19.65
N GLY A 166 1.14 5.58 20.53
CA GLY A 166 2.37 4.83 20.28
C GLY A 166 3.17 4.68 21.57
N GLU A 167 4.21 3.85 21.55
CA GLU A 167 5.06 3.62 22.71
C GLU A 167 5.88 4.89 23.03
N PRO A 168 5.91 5.36 24.29
CA PRO A 168 6.81 6.46 24.67
C PRO A 168 8.27 6.13 24.42
N ILE A 169 9.02 7.07 23.85
CA ILE A 169 10.48 6.95 23.72
C ILE A 169 11.09 7.17 25.11
N PRO A 170 11.86 6.22 25.67
CA PRO A 170 12.36 6.30 27.05
C PRO A 170 13.59 7.21 27.16
N VAL A 171 13.46 8.46 26.72
CA VAL A 171 14.51 9.49 26.72
C VAL A 171 14.00 10.74 27.44
N TYR A 172 14.85 11.35 28.26
CA TYR A 172 14.62 12.65 28.89
C TYR A 172 15.77 13.61 28.59
N TYR A 173 15.51 14.92 28.66
CA TYR A 173 16.45 15.95 28.26
C TYR A 173 16.95 16.77 29.46
N LYS A 174 18.20 16.57 29.85
CA LYS A 174 18.86 17.34 30.90
C LYS A 174 19.63 18.49 30.26
N ASN A 175 19.11 19.70 30.41
CA ASN A 175 19.67 20.91 29.79
C ASN A 175 19.85 20.77 28.26
N GLY A 176 18.89 20.13 27.58
CA GLY A 176 18.93 19.89 26.13
C GLY A 176 19.74 18.66 25.70
N VAL A 177 20.43 17.98 26.62
CA VAL A 177 21.18 16.75 26.32
C VAL A 177 20.30 15.52 26.58
N PRO A 178 20.18 14.57 25.64
CA PRO A 178 19.35 13.38 25.82
C PRO A 178 20.00 12.33 26.73
N TYR A 179 19.21 11.75 27.62
CA TYR A 179 19.57 10.64 28.51
C TYR A 179 18.49 9.56 28.46
N CYS A 180 18.88 8.29 28.54
CA CYS A 180 17.92 7.18 28.58
C CYS A 180 17.38 6.98 30.01
N ILE A 181 16.09 6.68 30.12
CA ILE A 181 15.49 6.19 31.37
C ILE A 181 16.12 4.83 31.71
N PRO A 182 16.48 4.56 32.99
CA PRO A 182 17.07 3.30 33.41
C PRO A 182 16.21 2.08 33.04
N GLU A 183 16.85 1.00 32.57
CA GLU A 183 16.16 -0.22 32.09
C GLU A 183 15.25 -0.85 33.17
N ASN A 184 15.68 -0.84 34.43
CA ASN A 184 14.89 -1.35 35.57
C ASN A 184 13.68 -0.48 35.94
N LYS A 185 13.45 0.63 35.23
CA LYS A 185 12.29 1.50 35.36
C LYS A 185 11.36 1.43 34.16
N LEU A 186 11.67 0.59 33.18
CA LEU A 186 10.79 0.31 32.05
C LEU A 186 9.69 -0.69 32.47
N PRO A 187 8.52 -0.65 31.80
CA PRO A 187 8.16 0.25 30.70
C PRO A 187 7.85 1.68 31.17
N LEU A 188 8.07 2.67 30.28
CA LEU A 188 7.52 4.02 30.45
C LEU A 188 6.05 3.99 30.00
N PRO A 189 5.05 4.08 30.90
CA PRO A 189 3.66 3.97 30.52
C PRO A 189 3.20 5.20 29.74
N LEU A 190 2.32 5.00 28.74
CA LEU A 190 1.66 6.09 28.04
C LEU A 190 0.73 6.83 29.02
N PRO A 191 0.87 8.15 29.22
CA PRO A 191 0.09 8.89 30.22
C PRO A 191 -1.30 9.23 29.67
N GLU A 192 -2.29 9.33 30.54
CA GLU A 192 -3.58 9.88 30.15
C GLU A 192 -3.47 11.40 29.92
N ILE A 193 -4.12 11.90 28.86
CA ILE A 193 -4.15 13.32 28.49
C ILE A 193 -5.56 13.77 28.14
N ASP A 194 -5.79 15.08 28.17
CA ASP A 194 -7.10 15.68 27.92
C ASP A 194 -7.55 15.58 26.44
N LYS A 195 -6.60 15.65 25.50
CA LYS A 195 -6.85 15.68 24.05
C LYS A 195 -5.72 15.01 23.27
N PHE A 196 -6.07 14.31 22.19
CA PHE A 196 -5.10 13.61 21.33
C PHE A 196 -4.53 14.43 20.17
N LEU A 197 -4.91 15.70 20.07
CA LEU A 197 -4.41 16.63 19.06
C LEU A 197 -3.14 17.33 19.57
N PRO A 198 -2.27 17.86 18.68
CA PRO A 198 -1.15 18.72 19.06
C PRO A 198 -1.58 19.87 19.99
N THR A 199 -0.63 20.43 20.74
CA THR A 199 -0.89 21.62 21.57
C THR A 199 -1.20 22.84 20.70
N ALA A 200 -1.64 23.95 21.30
CA ALA A 200 -1.86 25.19 20.58
C ALA A 200 -0.58 25.72 19.91
N ASP A 201 0.58 25.45 20.53
CA ASP A 201 1.91 25.86 20.06
C ASP A 201 2.51 24.87 19.04
N GLY A 202 1.77 23.81 18.66
CA GLY A 202 2.21 22.81 17.69
C GLY A 202 3.02 21.64 18.27
N GLU A 203 3.15 21.56 19.59
CA GLU A 203 3.88 20.47 20.26
C GLU A 203 3.13 19.12 20.15
N PRO A 204 3.85 17.99 20.26
CA PRO A 204 3.25 16.66 20.24
C PRO A 204 2.18 16.47 21.35
N PRO A 205 1.19 15.59 21.15
CA PRO A 205 0.13 15.39 22.14
C PRO A 205 0.60 15.06 23.56
N LEU A 206 1.73 14.36 23.73
CA LEU A 206 2.27 14.04 25.07
C LEU A 206 2.73 15.25 25.87
N ALA A 207 2.99 16.39 25.22
CA ALA A 207 3.27 17.64 25.92
C ALA A 207 2.08 18.14 26.77
N ARG A 208 0.88 17.57 26.60
CA ARG A 208 -0.31 17.84 27.41
C ARG A 208 -0.33 17.11 28.76
N ALA A 209 0.54 16.11 28.94
CA ALA A 209 0.52 15.31 30.16
C ALA A 209 0.98 16.12 31.37
N GLU A 210 0.16 16.11 32.43
CA GLU A 210 0.45 16.86 33.67
C GLU A 210 1.70 16.34 34.40
N LYS A 211 1.94 15.03 34.33
CA LYS A 211 3.12 14.34 34.91
C LYS A 211 3.98 13.76 33.79
N TRP A 212 4.87 14.57 33.23
CA TRP A 212 5.73 14.16 32.11
C TRP A 212 7.18 14.65 32.24
N MET A 213 7.70 14.63 33.47
CA MET A 213 9.08 14.96 33.77
C MET A 213 9.77 13.76 34.41
N TRP A 214 11.01 13.48 34.03
CA TRP A 214 11.84 12.48 34.69
C TRP A 214 12.54 13.10 35.90
N ASN A 215 12.22 12.61 37.09
CA ASN A 215 12.87 13.05 38.32
C ASN A 215 14.00 12.06 38.69
N GLU A 216 15.26 12.48 38.54
CA GLU A 216 16.43 11.63 38.84
C GLU A 216 16.53 11.28 40.34
N GLU A 217 16.10 12.18 41.24
CA GLU A 217 16.15 11.97 42.70
C GLU A 217 15.11 10.95 43.16
N LYS A 218 13.88 11.06 42.65
CA LYS A 218 12.78 10.13 42.94
C LYS A 218 12.82 8.87 42.07
N ASN A 219 13.60 8.90 40.98
CA ASN A 219 13.77 7.82 40.02
C ASN A 219 12.42 7.34 39.45
N CYS A 220 11.58 8.31 39.06
CA CYS A 220 10.24 8.11 38.52
C CYS A 220 9.77 9.29 37.65
N VAL A 221 8.68 9.09 36.90
CA VAL A 221 7.95 10.17 36.22
C VAL A 221 7.21 11.01 37.25
N ASP A 222 7.30 12.33 37.15
CA ASP A 222 6.74 13.30 38.09
C ASP A 222 6.39 14.62 37.39
N THR A 223 5.92 15.61 38.15
CA THR A 223 5.70 17.00 37.70
C THR A 223 6.97 17.85 37.74
N THR A 224 8.03 17.36 38.37
CA THR A 224 9.32 18.06 38.56
C THR A 224 10.46 17.20 38.04
N GLY A 225 11.52 17.84 37.53
CA GLY A 225 12.68 17.14 36.98
C GLY A 225 13.03 17.64 35.58
N TYR A 226 13.40 16.72 34.71
CA TYR A 226 13.79 17.00 33.32
C TYR A 226 12.70 16.57 32.33
N PRO A 227 12.43 17.33 31.25
CA PRO A 227 11.39 16.99 30.30
C PRO A 227 11.67 15.64 29.61
N ILE A 228 10.63 14.79 29.53
CA ILE A 228 10.66 13.53 28.78
C ILE A 228 10.31 13.81 27.31
N GLU A 229 10.87 13.02 26.39
CA GLU A 229 10.49 13.01 24.98
C GLU A 229 8.96 12.96 24.80
N THR A 230 8.44 13.83 23.93
CA THR A 230 6.99 14.00 23.74
C THR A 230 6.51 13.35 22.43
N THR A 231 7.42 12.86 21.60
CA THR A 231 7.10 11.99 20.47
C THR A 231 7.05 10.52 20.87
N THR A 232 6.20 9.75 20.17
CA THR A 232 6.10 8.31 20.36
C THR A 232 6.89 7.56 19.30
N MET A 233 7.18 6.29 19.57
CA MET A 233 7.69 5.36 18.57
C MET A 233 6.70 5.20 17.41
N PRO A 234 7.19 4.88 16.21
CA PRO A 234 6.34 4.60 15.07
C PRO A 234 5.80 3.17 15.13
N GLY A 235 4.64 2.89 14.54
CA GLY A 235 4.04 1.54 14.60
C GLY A 235 4.93 0.42 14.03
N TRP A 236 5.92 0.75 13.20
CA TRP A 236 6.90 -0.23 12.71
C TRP A 236 7.93 -0.64 13.77
N ALA A 237 8.07 0.07 14.89
CA ALA A 237 8.97 -0.32 15.97
C ALA A 237 8.55 -1.68 16.57
N GLY A 238 7.27 -1.87 16.89
CA GLY A 238 6.75 -3.16 17.33
C GLY A 238 6.72 -4.21 16.21
N SER A 239 6.27 -3.84 15.01
CA SER A 239 6.16 -4.79 13.90
C SER A 239 7.52 -5.26 13.36
N SER A 240 8.63 -4.64 13.73
CA SER A 240 9.95 -5.08 13.26
C SER A 240 10.49 -6.34 13.95
N TRP A 241 9.92 -6.74 15.09
CA TRP A 241 10.43 -7.88 15.89
C TRP A 241 9.33 -8.76 16.51
N TYR A 242 8.06 -8.48 16.26
CA TYR A 242 6.91 -9.25 16.78
C TYR A 242 7.00 -10.78 16.54
N PHE A 243 7.60 -11.21 15.42
CA PHE A 243 7.78 -12.64 15.12
C PHE A 243 8.66 -13.34 16.14
N LEU A 244 9.65 -12.64 16.73
CA LEU A 244 10.44 -13.15 17.85
C LEU A 244 9.59 -13.22 19.11
N ARG A 245 8.73 -12.22 19.33
CA ARG A 245 7.87 -12.20 20.51
C ARG A 245 6.86 -13.35 20.52
N TYR A 246 6.38 -13.79 19.36
CA TYR A 246 5.51 -14.98 19.26
C TYR A 246 6.18 -16.27 19.74
N MET A 247 7.51 -16.35 19.74
CA MET A 247 8.24 -17.51 20.25
C MET A 247 8.17 -17.63 21.77
N ASP A 248 7.99 -16.51 22.49
CA ASP A 248 7.95 -16.45 23.95
C ASP A 248 7.08 -15.28 24.48
N PRO A 249 5.77 -15.29 24.18
CA PRO A 249 4.91 -14.11 24.33
C PRO A 249 4.61 -13.74 25.78
N MET A 250 4.78 -14.68 26.71
CA MET A 250 4.46 -14.50 28.13
C MET A 250 5.69 -14.13 28.97
N ASN A 251 6.87 -14.00 28.36
CA ASN A 251 8.11 -13.68 29.08
C ASN A 251 8.13 -12.22 29.54
N SER A 252 8.03 -11.99 30.85
CA SER A 252 8.02 -10.65 31.44
C SER A 252 9.40 -10.08 31.78
N LYS A 253 10.48 -10.83 31.52
CA LYS A 253 11.85 -10.46 31.89
C LYS A 253 12.73 -10.10 30.70
N GLU A 254 12.46 -10.71 29.55
CA GLU A 254 13.28 -10.61 28.35
C GLU A 254 12.39 -10.44 27.11
N MET A 255 12.98 -9.95 26.02
CA MET A 255 12.31 -9.83 24.73
C MET A 255 11.82 -11.21 24.22
N VAL A 256 12.72 -12.20 24.24
CA VAL A 256 12.52 -13.61 23.90
C VAL A 256 13.60 -14.43 24.59
N SER A 257 13.27 -15.59 25.17
CA SER A 257 14.29 -16.44 25.81
C SER A 257 15.23 -17.11 24.79
N GLN A 258 16.48 -17.34 25.19
CA GLN A 258 17.48 -18.02 24.36
C GLN A 258 17.02 -19.43 23.93
N LYS A 259 16.28 -20.13 24.80
CA LYS A 259 15.71 -21.45 24.49
C LYS A 259 14.70 -21.37 23.35
N ALA A 260 13.80 -20.39 23.39
CA ALA A 260 12.76 -20.23 22.38
C ALA A 260 13.35 -19.83 21.03
N VAL A 261 14.26 -18.86 21.00
CA VAL A 261 14.87 -18.40 19.74
C VAL A 261 15.79 -19.44 19.10
N ASN A 262 16.49 -20.26 19.90
CA ASN A 262 17.31 -21.35 19.36
C ASN A 262 16.47 -22.51 18.80
N TYR A 263 15.24 -22.69 19.31
CA TYR A 263 14.30 -23.69 18.81
C TYR A 263 13.63 -23.23 17.52
N TRP A 264 13.01 -22.03 17.52
CA TRP A 264 12.22 -21.54 16.39
C TRP A 264 13.06 -20.89 15.28
N GLN A 265 14.18 -20.24 15.63
CA GLN A 265 15.06 -19.54 14.69
C GLN A 265 14.34 -18.50 13.82
N ASN A 266 14.41 -18.64 12.49
CA ASN A 266 13.76 -17.75 11.52
C ASN A 266 12.40 -18.30 11.08
N VAL A 267 11.54 -17.45 10.55
CA VAL A 267 10.26 -17.86 9.97
C VAL A 267 10.50 -18.69 8.70
N ASP A 268 9.91 -19.89 8.56
CA ASP A 268 10.09 -20.69 7.35
C ASP A 268 9.39 -20.07 6.13
N LEU A 269 8.13 -19.66 6.32
CA LEU A 269 7.31 -19.00 5.32
C LEU A 269 6.66 -17.74 5.89
N TYR A 270 6.99 -16.60 5.29
CA TYR A 270 6.36 -15.33 5.56
C TYR A 270 5.42 -14.97 4.41
N LEU A 271 4.14 -14.72 4.73
CA LEU A 271 3.11 -14.33 3.77
C LEU A 271 2.62 -12.92 4.11
N GLY A 272 2.71 -11.98 3.17
CA GLY A 272 2.27 -10.60 3.39
C GLY A 272 2.09 -9.82 2.09
N GLY A 273 1.26 -8.78 2.08
CA GLY A 273 1.02 -8.01 0.86
C GLY A 273 2.26 -7.27 0.35
N SER A 274 2.38 -7.11 -0.98
CA SER A 274 3.52 -6.44 -1.62
C SER A 274 3.69 -4.97 -1.21
N GLU A 275 2.66 -4.34 -0.65
CA GLU A 275 2.71 -2.98 -0.07
C GLU A 275 3.75 -2.84 1.05
N HIS A 276 4.18 -3.94 1.66
CA HIS A 276 5.14 -3.94 2.77
C HIS A 276 6.61 -4.08 2.32
N ALA A 277 6.87 -4.23 1.03
CA ALA A 277 8.21 -4.50 0.48
C ALA A 277 9.26 -3.43 0.81
N THR A 278 8.93 -2.15 0.62
CA THR A 278 9.88 -1.03 0.80
C THR A 278 9.83 -0.38 2.18
N GLY A 279 8.96 -0.87 3.08
CA GLY A 279 8.79 -0.36 4.43
C GLY A 279 9.05 -1.44 5.47
N HIS A 280 7.97 -2.05 5.97
CA HIS A 280 8.01 -3.07 7.03
C HIS A 280 9.07 -4.15 6.81
N LEU A 281 9.13 -4.78 5.63
CA LEU A 281 10.08 -5.86 5.37
C LEU A 281 11.54 -5.40 5.43
N LEU A 282 11.83 -4.14 5.10
CA LEU A 282 13.17 -3.58 5.28
C LEU A 282 13.50 -3.38 6.77
N TYR A 283 12.55 -2.87 7.56
CA TYR A 283 12.73 -2.67 9.00
C TYR A 283 12.88 -3.99 9.77
N VAL A 284 12.07 -5.00 9.45
CA VAL A 284 12.21 -6.34 10.06
C VAL A 284 13.62 -6.90 9.82
N ARG A 285 14.14 -6.77 8.60
CA ARG A 285 15.52 -7.21 8.27
C ARG A 285 16.57 -6.40 9.01
N PHE A 286 16.42 -5.08 9.08
CA PHE A 286 17.32 -4.21 9.84
C PHE A 286 17.38 -4.61 11.31
N TRP A 287 16.22 -4.76 11.96
CA TRP A 287 16.13 -5.16 13.35
C TRP A 287 16.69 -6.56 13.60
N THR A 288 16.44 -7.51 12.70
CA THR A 288 17.01 -8.86 12.78
C THR A 288 18.54 -8.80 12.76
N LYS A 289 19.13 -8.04 11.83
CA LYS A 289 20.59 -7.88 11.74
C LYS A 289 21.16 -7.19 12.98
N PHE A 290 20.51 -6.13 13.44
CA PHE A 290 20.90 -5.44 14.67
C PHE A 290 20.89 -6.40 15.88
N LEU A 291 19.82 -7.18 16.07
CA LEU A 291 19.71 -8.13 17.17
C LEU A 291 20.71 -9.29 17.06
N PHE A 292 21.00 -9.73 15.84
CA PHE A 292 22.03 -10.73 15.54
C PHE A 292 23.43 -10.22 15.92
N ASP A 293 23.79 -9.02 15.45
CA ASP A 293 25.09 -8.40 15.74
C ASP A 293 25.29 -8.15 17.23
N ARG A 294 24.19 -7.91 17.96
CA ARG A 294 24.19 -7.76 19.42
C ARG A 294 24.19 -9.08 20.18
N GLY A 295 24.03 -10.21 19.50
CA GLY A 295 24.05 -11.56 20.08
C GLY A 295 22.73 -12.00 20.73
N PHE A 296 21.62 -11.31 20.48
CA PHE A 296 20.31 -11.66 21.06
C PHE A 296 19.60 -12.79 20.31
N ILE A 297 19.89 -12.96 19.03
CA ILE A 297 19.27 -13.98 18.18
C ILE A 297 20.33 -14.68 17.31
N PRO A 298 20.14 -15.95 16.93
CA PRO A 298 21.13 -16.72 16.18
C PRO A 298 21.04 -16.56 14.65
N VAL A 299 20.06 -15.80 14.14
CA VAL A 299 19.76 -15.67 12.71
C VAL A 299 19.95 -14.23 12.22
N ASN A 300 20.46 -14.06 10.99
CA ASN A 300 20.73 -12.74 10.40
C ASN A 300 19.73 -12.30 9.32
N GLU A 301 18.73 -13.14 9.04
CA GLU A 301 17.57 -12.85 8.19
C GLU A 301 16.30 -13.42 8.86
N PRO A 302 15.16 -12.71 8.81
CA PRO A 302 13.97 -13.05 9.59
C PRO A 302 13.16 -14.22 9.03
N ALA A 303 13.26 -14.48 7.73
CA ALA A 303 12.45 -15.48 7.04
C ALA A 303 13.22 -16.20 5.92
N GLN A 304 12.98 -17.50 5.73
CA GLN A 304 13.59 -18.30 4.64
C GLN A 304 12.90 -18.05 3.30
N ARG A 305 11.56 -18.09 3.30
CA ARG A 305 10.74 -17.87 2.12
C ARG A 305 9.76 -16.74 2.39
N LEU A 306 9.63 -15.85 1.42
CA LEU A 306 8.67 -14.75 1.41
C LEU A 306 7.75 -14.92 0.20
N ILE A 307 6.43 -14.86 0.42
CA ILE A 307 5.43 -14.81 -0.64
C ILE A 307 4.64 -13.52 -0.47
N ASN A 308 4.51 -12.77 -1.56
CA ASN A 308 3.69 -11.57 -1.58
C ASN A 308 2.33 -11.89 -2.19
N GLN A 309 1.27 -11.98 -1.38
CA GLN A 309 -0.05 -12.23 -1.95
C GLN A 309 -0.56 -11.04 -2.77
N GLY A 310 -1.34 -11.34 -3.80
CA GLY A 310 -2.08 -10.35 -4.57
C GLY A 310 -3.24 -9.76 -3.78
N MET A 311 -3.71 -8.60 -4.19
CA MET A 311 -4.85 -7.95 -3.54
C MET A 311 -6.17 -8.55 -4.04
N ILE A 312 -7.09 -8.82 -3.12
CA ILE A 312 -8.49 -9.05 -3.47
C ILE A 312 -9.11 -7.69 -3.81
N GLN A 313 -9.59 -7.55 -5.04
CA GLN A 313 -10.20 -6.33 -5.57
C GLN A 313 -11.72 -6.39 -5.40
N GLY A 314 -12.31 -5.25 -5.07
CA GLY A 314 -13.75 -5.08 -5.01
C GLY A 314 -14.30 -4.59 -6.33
N ARG A 315 -15.59 -4.85 -6.53
CA ARG A 315 -16.36 -4.23 -7.60
C ARG A 315 -17.00 -2.95 -7.04
N SER A 316 -16.52 -1.78 -7.47
CA SER A 316 -17.20 -0.53 -7.16
C SER A 316 -18.32 -0.33 -8.16
N ASN A 317 -19.55 -0.16 -7.67
CA ASN A 317 -20.68 0.18 -8.51
C ASN A 317 -20.92 1.68 -8.46
N PHE A 318 -21.39 2.24 -9.56
CA PHE A 318 -21.65 3.66 -9.68
C PHE A 318 -23.09 3.94 -10.10
N ILE A 319 -23.63 5.00 -9.50
CA ILE A 319 -24.86 5.65 -9.88
C ILE A 319 -24.52 7.03 -10.48
N TYR A 320 -25.39 7.51 -11.34
CA TYR A 320 -25.22 8.75 -12.07
C TYR A 320 -26.32 9.72 -11.68
N ILE A 321 -25.93 10.80 -11.01
CA ILE A 321 -26.84 11.85 -10.57
C ILE A 321 -26.75 13.04 -11.53
N VAL A 322 -27.90 13.51 -12.00
CA VAL A 322 -28.01 14.71 -12.83
C VAL A 322 -27.99 15.93 -11.90
N LYS A 323 -26.92 16.70 -11.97
CA LYS A 323 -26.77 17.97 -11.25
C LYS A 323 -27.19 19.10 -12.17
N LEU A 324 -28.29 19.77 -11.82
CA LEU A 324 -28.79 20.95 -12.50
C LEU A 324 -27.87 22.15 -12.21
N GLU A 325 -27.65 22.99 -13.21
CA GLU A 325 -26.86 24.20 -13.15
C GLU A 325 -27.77 25.42 -13.35
N PHE A 326 -27.54 26.45 -12.53
CA PHE A 326 -28.37 27.66 -12.49
C PHE A 326 -27.48 28.91 -12.55
N ASP A 327 -28.00 30.04 -13.04
CA ASP A 327 -27.24 31.29 -13.11
C ASP A 327 -26.91 31.87 -11.71
N ASP A 328 -25.66 32.33 -11.56
CA ASP A 328 -25.02 32.72 -10.28
C ASP A 328 -25.48 34.09 -9.71
N GLU A 329 -26.17 34.94 -10.49
CA GLU A 329 -26.36 36.37 -10.15
C GLU A 329 -27.31 36.71 -8.98
N ILE A 330 -27.80 35.74 -8.21
CA ILE A 330 -28.66 36.02 -7.04
C ILE A 330 -28.37 34.98 -5.94
N ALA A 331 -27.28 35.19 -5.21
CA ALA A 331 -26.85 34.34 -4.10
C ALA A 331 -27.48 34.83 -2.78
N GLY A 332 -28.47 34.11 -2.28
CA GLY A 332 -29.02 34.34 -0.95
C GLY A 332 -30.02 33.28 -0.52
N ASP A 333 -30.93 32.88 -1.41
CA ASP A 333 -32.05 31.97 -1.10
C ASP A 333 -32.01 30.65 -1.92
N LYS A 334 -31.11 30.55 -2.91
CA LYS A 334 -31.09 29.50 -3.93
C LYS A 334 -30.61 28.12 -3.47
N GLN A 335 -29.64 28.06 -2.55
CA GLN A 335 -29.13 26.78 -2.04
C GLN A 335 -30.17 26.06 -1.18
N ALA A 336 -31.08 26.82 -0.53
CA ALA A 336 -32.19 26.29 0.24
C ALA A 336 -33.35 25.82 -0.67
N GLN A 337 -33.59 26.48 -1.81
CA GLN A 337 -34.65 26.11 -2.75
C GLN A 337 -34.26 24.98 -3.71
N SER A 338 -32.97 24.82 -4.06
CA SER A 338 -32.51 23.68 -4.84
C SER A 338 -32.56 22.35 -4.07
N LEU A 339 -32.56 22.40 -2.73
CA LEU A 339 -32.83 21.26 -1.84
C LEU A 339 -34.30 20.78 -1.90
N LEU A 340 -35.21 21.56 -2.50
CA LEU A 340 -36.61 21.17 -2.69
C LEU A 340 -36.83 20.38 -3.99
N LEU A 341 -35.84 20.32 -4.88
CA LEU A 341 -35.93 19.56 -6.11
C LEU A 341 -35.63 18.08 -5.84
N PRO A 342 -36.33 17.14 -6.50
CA PRO A 342 -36.00 15.74 -6.39
C PRO A 342 -34.62 15.47 -6.99
N ASN A 343 -33.85 14.58 -6.36
CA ASN A 343 -32.66 14.04 -6.99
C ASN A 343 -33.04 13.28 -8.26
N ILE A 344 -32.33 13.52 -9.35
CA ILE A 344 -32.57 12.85 -10.63
C ILE A 344 -31.41 11.90 -10.87
N TYR A 345 -31.72 10.62 -10.97
CA TYR A 345 -30.76 9.56 -11.29
C TYR A 345 -31.03 9.03 -12.69
N VAL A 346 -29.97 8.85 -13.47
CA VAL A 346 -30.06 8.29 -14.83
C VAL A 346 -29.34 6.96 -14.89
N SER A 347 -29.98 5.93 -15.45
CA SER A 347 -29.39 4.60 -15.63
C SER A 347 -28.17 4.67 -16.54
N TYR A 348 -27.15 3.83 -16.28
CA TYR A 348 -25.86 3.91 -16.98
C TYR A 348 -25.98 3.87 -18.51
N GLU A 349 -26.87 3.03 -19.05
CA GLU A 349 -27.09 2.89 -20.49
C GLU A 349 -27.77 4.11 -21.14
N LEU A 350 -28.25 5.07 -20.33
CA LEU A 350 -28.97 6.26 -20.78
C LEU A 350 -28.19 7.56 -20.54
N ILE A 351 -26.96 7.50 -20.02
CA ILE A 351 -26.19 8.70 -19.66
C ILE A 351 -25.90 9.61 -20.87
N ASP A 352 -25.78 9.03 -22.06
CA ASP A 352 -25.52 9.77 -23.30
C ASP A 352 -26.81 10.22 -24.01
N ASN A 353 -27.99 9.83 -23.50
CA ASN A 353 -29.28 10.19 -24.07
C ASN A 353 -29.76 11.54 -23.51
N VAL A 354 -29.14 12.62 -24.01
CA VAL A 354 -29.40 14.00 -23.58
C VAL A 354 -30.88 14.39 -23.73
N ASP A 355 -31.52 13.99 -24.83
CA ASP A 355 -32.92 14.33 -25.10
C ASP A 355 -33.88 13.71 -24.07
N LEU A 356 -33.64 12.46 -23.68
CA LEU A 356 -34.44 11.77 -22.67
C LEU A 356 -34.24 12.41 -21.28
N ILE A 357 -33.00 12.75 -20.94
CA ILE A 357 -32.70 13.43 -19.67
C ILE A 357 -33.40 14.80 -19.66
N GLN A 358 -33.27 15.58 -20.72
CA GLN A 358 -33.90 16.90 -20.83
C GLN A 358 -35.43 16.80 -20.77
N THR A 359 -36.03 15.80 -21.40
CA THR A 359 -37.49 15.56 -21.33
C THR A 359 -37.97 15.33 -19.89
N ASN A 360 -37.19 14.58 -19.09
CA ASN A 360 -37.51 14.37 -17.68
C ASN A 360 -37.32 15.65 -16.85
N ILE A 361 -36.26 16.41 -17.12
CA ILE A 361 -36.04 17.72 -16.50
C ILE A 361 -37.21 18.67 -16.82
N ASP A 362 -37.69 18.69 -18.07
CA ASP A 362 -38.81 19.53 -18.51
C ASP A 362 -40.14 19.14 -17.87
N ASN A 363 -40.30 17.88 -17.44
CA ASN A 363 -41.46 17.47 -16.67
C ASN A 363 -41.39 17.96 -15.23
N ILE A 364 -40.21 17.87 -14.60
CA ILE A 364 -39.97 18.40 -13.25
C ILE A 364 -40.09 19.94 -13.23
N SER A 365 -39.67 20.61 -14.30
CA SER A 365 -39.73 22.07 -14.40
C SER A 365 -41.16 22.60 -14.39
N LYS A 366 -42.15 21.83 -14.89
CA LYS A 366 -43.57 22.17 -14.83
C LYS A 366 -44.11 22.18 -13.40
N GLU A 367 -43.59 21.32 -12.53
CA GLU A 367 -43.96 21.25 -11.12
C GLU A 367 -43.26 22.34 -10.30
N HIS A 368 -42.09 22.80 -10.74
CA HIS A 368 -41.25 23.79 -10.04
C HIS A 368 -40.84 25.00 -10.91
N PRO A 369 -41.79 25.72 -11.55
CA PRO A 369 -41.47 26.73 -12.56
C PRO A 369 -40.66 27.92 -12.03
N ASN A 370 -40.86 28.27 -10.74
CA ASN A 370 -40.16 29.40 -10.10
C ASN A 370 -38.65 29.15 -9.96
N VAL A 371 -38.24 27.88 -9.79
CA VAL A 371 -36.82 27.50 -9.64
C VAL A 371 -36.16 27.37 -11.01
N PHE A 372 -36.88 26.77 -11.98
CA PHE A 372 -36.36 26.52 -13.32
C PHE A 372 -36.21 27.75 -14.21
N LYS A 373 -36.75 28.91 -13.81
CA LYS A 373 -36.53 30.19 -14.51
C LYS A 373 -35.04 30.54 -14.68
N PHE A 374 -34.19 30.04 -13.78
CA PHE A 374 -32.74 30.31 -13.78
C PHE A 374 -31.91 29.12 -14.26
N TYR A 375 -32.53 28.08 -14.83
CA TYR A 375 -31.86 26.88 -15.29
C TYR A 375 -31.02 27.16 -16.54
N LYS A 376 -29.77 26.72 -16.53
CA LYS A 376 -28.80 26.91 -17.62
C LYS A 376 -28.45 25.61 -18.34
N GLY A 377 -28.55 24.48 -17.64
CA GLY A 377 -28.15 23.18 -18.16
C GLY A 377 -27.95 22.18 -17.03
N PHE A 378 -27.42 21.01 -17.37
CA PHE A 378 -27.13 19.97 -16.40
C PHE A 378 -25.77 19.34 -16.68
N LYS A 379 -25.23 18.70 -15.64
CA LYS A 379 -24.10 17.79 -15.76
C LYS A 379 -24.41 16.48 -15.05
N ILE A 380 -23.80 15.41 -15.53
CA ILE A 380 -23.93 14.09 -14.91
C ILE A 380 -22.72 13.88 -13.99
N LEU A 381 -22.97 13.53 -12.74
CA LEU A 381 -21.94 13.19 -11.77
C LEU A 381 -21.98 11.69 -11.47
N LYS A 382 -20.84 11.02 -11.67
CA LYS A 382 -20.61 9.64 -11.24
C LYS A 382 -20.40 9.60 -9.72
N ARG A 383 -21.12 8.74 -9.01
CA ARG A 383 -21.02 8.55 -7.55
C ARG A 383 -20.92 7.07 -7.21
N ASN A 384 -20.09 6.73 -6.23
CA ASN A 384 -20.09 5.38 -5.66
C ASN A 384 -21.44 5.11 -5.00
N VAL A 385 -21.92 3.87 -5.13
CA VAL A 385 -23.04 3.35 -4.35
C VAL A 385 -22.56 2.15 -3.55
N ASN A 386 -23.15 1.94 -2.37
CA ASN A 386 -22.84 0.75 -1.58
C ASN A 386 -23.20 -0.51 -2.37
N ILE A 387 -22.25 -1.44 -2.45
CA ILE A 387 -22.39 -2.73 -3.13
C ILE A 387 -23.60 -3.52 -2.60
N ASP A 388 -23.96 -3.36 -1.33
CA ASP A 388 -25.11 -4.02 -0.72
C ASP A 388 -26.44 -3.66 -1.42
N TYR A 389 -26.52 -2.49 -2.05
CA TYR A 389 -27.73 -2.03 -2.75
C TYR A 389 -27.76 -2.45 -4.22
N VAL A 390 -26.80 -3.26 -4.69
CA VAL A 390 -26.68 -3.61 -6.10
C VAL A 390 -26.64 -5.12 -6.25
N LYS A 391 -27.57 -5.65 -7.06
CA LYS A 391 -27.63 -7.08 -7.39
C LYS A 391 -27.60 -7.27 -8.90
N ASN A 392 -26.60 -8.02 -9.39
CA ASN A 392 -26.40 -8.25 -10.83
C ASN A 392 -26.43 -6.95 -11.63
N ASP A 393 -25.72 -5.93 -11.14
CA ASP A 393 -25.52 -4.63 -11.81
C ASP A 393 -26.77 -3.75 -11.79
N VAL A 394 -27.84 -4.19 -11.12
CA VAL A 394 -29.08 -3.44 -10.95
C VAL A 394 -29.16 -2.89 -9.53
N LEU A 395 -29.43 -1.60 -9.40
CA LEU A 395 -29.68 -0.93 -8.13
C LEU A 395 -31.03 -1.38 -7.56
N LEU A 396 -31.01 -1.85 -6.32
CA LEU A 396 -32.19 -2.11 -5.50
C LEU A 396 -32.75 -0.77 -5.01
N ILE A 397 -33.54 -0.10 -5.85
CA ILE A 397 -34.04 1.27 -5.62
C ILE A 397 -34.72 1.41 -4.25
N SER A 398 -35.55 0.45 -3.85
CA SER A 398 -36.26 0.50 -2.57
C SER A 398 -35.30 0.51 -1.37
N GLU A 399 -34.27 -0.33 -1.38
CA GLU A 399 -33.25 -0.38 -0.32
C GLU A 399 -32.38 0.88 -0.33
N PHE A 400 -32.01 1.37 -1.52
CA PHE A 400 -31.26 2.61 -1.68
C PHE A 400 -32.01 3.81 -1.07
N ILE A 401 -33.32 3.92 -1.30
CA ILE A 401 -34.17 4.98 -0.73
C ILE A 401 -34.32 4.80 0.79
N GLU A 402 -34.56 3.58 1.28
CA GLU A 402 -34.70 3.32 2.72
C GLU A 402 -33.47 3.77 3.51
N LYS A 403 -32.26 3.50 2.96
CA LYS A 403 -30.99 3.85 3.59
C LYS A 403 -30.53 5.29 3.31
N ASN A 404 -31.17 5.98 2.37
CA ASN A 404 -30.89 7.38 2.03
C ASN A 404 -32.22 8.17 1.94
N PRO A 405 -32.84 8.54 3.08
CA PRO A 405 -34.17 9.13 3.11
C PRO A 405 -34.34 10.41 2.27
N ASP A 406 -33.26 11.15 2.03
CA ASP A 406 -33.25 12.34 1.16
C ASP A 406 -33.66 12.02 -0.29
N ASN A 407 -33.60 10.73 -0.69
CA ASN A 407 -34.00 10.26 -2.02
C ASN A 407 -35.45 9.79 -2.12
N LYS A 408 -36.29 10.04 -1.10
CA LYS A 408 -37.69 9.56 -1.08
C LYS A 408 -38.51 10.00 -2.30
N ASN A 409 -38.25 11.20 -2.82
CA ASN A 409 -38.92 11.75 -3.99
C ASN A 409 -38.05 11.70 -5.26
N ALA A 410 -36.95 10.94 -5.26
CA ALA A 410 -36.02 10.91 -6.38
C ALA A 410 -36.65 10.32 -7.64
N VAL A 411 -36.24 10.85 -8.80
CA VAL A 411 -36.67 10.38 -10.12
C VAL A 411 -35.58 9.47 -10.69
N PHE A 412 -35.94 8.23 -11.03
CA PHE A 412 -35.03 7.26 -11.65
C PHE A 412 -35.38 7.07 -13.12
N ILE A 413 -34.53 7.57 -14.01
CA ILE A 413 -34.69 7.42 -15.46
C ILE A 413 -34.10 6.06 -15.86
N THR A 414 -34.97 5.14 -16.30
CA THR A 414 -34.62 3.76 -16.68
C THR A 414 -35.25 3.37 -18.01
N SER A 415 -34.70 2.36 -18.67
CA SER A 415 -35.21 1.87 -19.97
C SER A 415 -36.32 0.82 -19.81
N ASP A 416 -36.23 -0.02 -18.78
CA ASP A 416 -37.07 -1.21 -18.55
C ASP A 416 -37.58 -1.29 -17.10
N GLY A 417 -37.49 -0.20 -16.34
CA GLY A 417 -37.79 -0.18 -14.90
C GLY A 417 -36.62 -0.61 -14.00
N ASN A 418 -35.53 -1.14 -14.56
CA ASN A 418 -34.33 -1.50 -13.81
C ASN A 418 -33.29 -0.38 -13.95
N TYR A 419 -32.78 0.10 -12.82
CA TYR A 419 -31.67 1.04 -12.82
C TYR A 419 -30.35 0.28 -12.91
N LYS A 420 -29.66 0.36 -14.04
CA LYS A 420 -28.37 -0.30 -14.25
C LYS A 420 -27.23 0.62 -13.80
N CYS A 421 -26.39 0.08 -12.93
CA CYS A 421 -25.15 0.70 -12.51
C CYS A 421 -24.03 0.42 -13.51
N SER A 422 -23.05 1.31 -13.60
CA SER A 422 -21.73 0.94 -14.13
C SER A 422 -20.85 0.42 -13.01
N PHE A 423 -19.71 -0.17 -13.37
CA PHE A 423 -18.77 -0.68 -12.37
C PHE A 423 -17.32 -0.59 -12.83
N GLU A 424 -16.42 -0.56 -11.84
CA GLU A 424 -14.97 -0.68 -12.03
C GLU A 424 -14.42 -1.69 -11.01
N ILE A 425 -13.36 -2.40 -11.40
CA ILE A 425 -12.64 -3.31 -10.50
C ILE A 425 -11.47 -2.53 -9.91
N GLU A 426 -11.45 -2.42 -8.58
CA GLU A 426 -10.43 -1.65 -7.88
C GLU A 426 -10.20 -2.16 -6.45
N LYS A 427 -9.16 -1.65 -5.78
CA LYS A 427 -8.88 -2.02 -4.38
C LYS A 427 -10.10 -1.72 -3.49
N MET A 428 -10.48 -2.69 -2.66
CA MET A 428 -11.53 -2.51 -1.65
C MET A 428 -11.16 -1.40 -0.67
N SER A 429 -12.08 -0.46 -0.43
CA SER A 429 -11.92 0.57 0.59
C SER A 429 -13.27 1.09 1.09
N LYS A 430 -13.32 1.48 2.37
CA LYS A 430 -14.52 2.09 2.96
C LYS A 430 -15.00 3.32 2.18
N SER A 431 -14.06 4.11 1.65
CA SER A 431 -14.36 5.30 0.83
C SER A 431 -15.01 5.00 -0.53
N LYS A 432 -14.92 3.77 -1.02
CA LYS A 432 -15.49 3.33 -2.31
C LYS A 432 -16.78 2.53 -2.14
N HIS A 433 -17.17 2.24 -0.91
CA HIS A 433 -18.36 1.43 -0.58
C HIS A 433 -18.41 0.06 -1.29
N ASN A 434 -17.23 -0.52 -1.56
CA ASN A 434 -17.06 -1.78 -2.29
C ASN A 434 -16.44 -2.89 -1.42
N VAL A 435 -16.44 -2.69 -0.09
CA VAL A 435 -15.91 -3.67 0.87
C VAL A 435 -16.94 -4.76 1.05
N VAL A 436 -16.54 -6.01 0.78
CA VAL A 436 -17.32 -7.19 1.15
C VAL A 436 -16.84 -7.64 2.52
N THR A 437 -17.75 -7.68 3.49
CA THR A 437 -17.44 -8.13 4.85
C THR A 437 -17.44 -9.66 4.89
N PRO A 438 -16.36 -10.31 5.37
CA PRO A 438 -16.31 -11.76 5.54
C PRO A 438 -17.46 -12.33 6.37
N ASP A 439 -17.88 -11.62 7.42
CA ASP A 439 -18.93 -12.08 8.34
C ASP A 439 -20.25 -12.40 7.62
N ASN A 440 -20.72 -11.50 6.74
CA ASN A 440 -21.95 -11.72 5.96
C ASN A 440 -21.86 -12.99 5.09
N ILE A 441 -20.67 -13.24 4.53
CA ILE A 441 -20.42 -14.42 3.70
C ILE A 441 -20.39 -15.70 4.54
N VAL A 442 -19.79 -15.64 5.73
CA VAL A 442 -19.76 -16.75 6.68
C VAL A 442 -21.17 -17.08 7.17
N ASP A 443 -21.99 -16.08 7.45
CA ASP A 443 -23.38 -16.26 7.88
C ASP A 443 -24.24 -16.92 6.80
N GLU A 444 -24.06 -16.52 5.53
CA GLU A 444 -24.86 -17.05 4.41
C GLU A 444 -24.36 -18.42 3.90
N TYR A 445 -23.04 -18.62 3.81
CA TYR A 445 -22.44 -19.78 3.13
C TYR A 445 -21.56 -20.65 4.03
N GLY A 446 -21.19 -20.20 5.21
CA GLY A 446 -20.27 -20.88 6.13
C GLY A 446 -18.79 -20.59 5.86
N ALA A 447 -17.96 -20.74 6.91
CA ALA A 447 -16.54 -20.42 6.88
C ALA A 447 -15.74 -21.24 5.85
N ASP A 448 -16.04 -22.53 5.69
CA ASP A 448 -15.34 -23.37 4.70
C ASP A 448 -15.62 -22.96 3.26
N THR A 449 -16.82 -22.45 2.97
CA THR A 449 -17.12 -21.91 1.64
C THR A 449 -16.22 -20.70 1.37
N LEU A 450 -16.13 -19.76 2.32
CA LEU A 450 -15.28 -18.58 2.19
C LEU A 450 -13.81 -18.96 1.99
N ARG A 451 -13.27 -19.83 2.85
CA ARG A 451 -11.87 -20.28 2.79
C ARG A 451 -11.52 -20.93 1.44
N LEU A 452 -12.33 -21.88 0.99
CA LEU A 452 -12.14 -22.54 -0.30
C LEU A 452 -12.27 -21.56 -1.46
N TYR A 453 -13.21 -20.62 -1.37
CA TYR A 453 -13.40 -19.61 -2.40
C TYR A 453 -12.19 -18.69 -2.54
N GLU A 454 -11.65 -18.17 -1.42
CA GLU A 454 -10.43 -17.35 -1.43
C GLU A 454 -9.26 -18.10 -2.06
N MET A 455 -9.07 -19.38 -1.71
CA MET A 455 -8.02 -20.23 -2.29
C MET A 455 -8.26 -20.55 -3.78
N PHE A 456 -9.52 -20.51 -4.24
CA PHE A 456 -9.91 -20.85 -5.61
C PHE A 456 -9.83 -19.67 -6.59
N LEU A 457 -9.81 -18.43 -6.10
CA LEU A 457 -9.80 -17.20 -6.92
C LEU A 457 -8.68 -17.16 -7.98
N GLY A 458 -7.54 -17.79 -7.70
CA GLY A 458 -6.42 -17.90 -8.61
C GLY A 458 -5.10 -18.06 -7.88
N PRO A 459 -3.97 -17.93 -8.58
CA PRO A 459 -2.65 -17.99 -7.96
C PRO A 459 -2.51 -16.92 -6.88
N ILE A 460 -1.96 -17.30 -5.71
CA ILE A 460 -1.91 -16.46 -4.50
C ILE A 460 -1.24 -15.10 -4.70
N GLU A 461 -0.28 -15.01 -5.62
CA GLU A 461 0.50 -13.78 -5.88
C GLU A 461 -0.25 -12.77 -6.78
N GLN A 462 -1.32 -13.20 -7.45
CA GLN A 462 -2.03 -12.36 -8.41
C GLN A 462 -3.21 -11.64 -7.76
N SER A 463 -3.39 -10.36 -8.09
CA SER A 463 -4.59 -9.64 -7.68
C SER A 463 -5.81 -10.16 -8.47
N LYS A 464 -6.95 -10.32 -7.80
CA LYS A 464 -8.16 -10.89 -8.39
C LYS A 464 -9.42 -10.13 -7.93
N PRO A 465 -10.40 -9.93 -8.83
CA PRO A 465 -11.69 -9.39 -8.43
C PRO A 465 -12.48 -10.41 -7.61
N TRP A 466 -13.17 -9.91 -6.60
CA TRP A 466 -14.23 -10.64 -5.91
C TRP A 466 -15.41 -10.92 -6.86
N SER A 467 -15.97 -12.12 -6.78
CA SER A 467 -17.06 -12.62 -7.62
C SER A 467 -18.02 -13.52 -6.83
N THR A 468 -19.23 -13.04 -6.59
CA THR A 468 -20.28 -13.79 -5.89
C THR A 468 -20.65 -15.09 -6.61
N GLN A 469 -20.63 -15.14 -7.96
CA GLN A 469 -20.92 -16.38 -8.69
C GLN A 469 -19.93 -17.51 -8.37
N GLY A 470 -18.66 -17.17 -8.11
CA GLY A 470 -17.65 -18.17 -7.74
C GLY A 470 -17.93 -18.81 -6.38
N ILE A 471 -18.54 -18.06 -5.45
CA ILE A 471 -18.83 -18.56 -4.10
C ILE A 471 -19.91 -19.63 -4.10
N GLU A 472 -20.97 -19.44 -4.90
CA GLU A 472 -22.04 -20.41 -5.07
C GLU A 472 -21.52 -21.73 -5.66
N GLY A 473 -20.51 -21.65 -6.54
CA GLY A 473 -19.82 -22.81 -7.09
C GLY A 473 -19.15 -23.66 -6.00
N VAL A 474 -18.39 -23.00 -5.12
CA VAL A 474 -17.70 -23.65 -3.99
C VAL A 474 -18.69 -24.21 -2.98
N HIS A 475 -19.76 -23.46 -2.66
CA HIS A 475 -20.79 -23.93 -1.74
C HIS A 475 -21.50 -25.18 -2.25
N ARG A 476 -21.81 -25.23 -3.56
CA ARG A 476 -22.36 -26.44 -4.19
C ARG A 476 -21.39 -27.61 -4.18
N PHE A 477 -20.09 -27.36 -4.32
CA PHE A 477 -19.07 -28.40 -4.16
C PHE A 477 -19.10 -29.01 -2.76
N LEU A 478 -19.17 -28.20 -1.70
CA LEU A 478 -19.27 -28.72 -0.32
C LEU A 478 -20.53 -29.55 -0.10
N LYS A 479 -21.67 -29.16 -0.71
CA LYS A 479 -22.90 -29.99 -0.70
C LYS A 479 -22.71 -31.32 -1.43
N LYS A 480 -21.92 -31.36 -2.51
CA LYS A 480 -21.58 -32.62 -3.20
C LYS A 480 -20.66 -33.50 -2.36
N LEU A 481 -19.67 -32.91 -1.70
CA LEU A 481 -18.82 -33.63 -0.75
C LEU A 481 -19.67 -34.30 0.33
N TRP A 482 -20.57 -33.56 0.97
CA TRP A 482 -21.48 -34.12 1.99
C TRP A 482 -22.29 -35.31 1.46
N ARG A 483 -22.73 -35.26 0.20
CA ARG A 483 -23.49 -36.32 -0.46
C ARG A 483 -22.69 -37.60 -0.73
N LEU A 484 -21.36 -37.58 -0.64
CA LEU A 484 -20.55 -38.80 -0.63
C LEU A 484 -20.70 -39.59 0.69
N PHE A 485 -21.16 -38.94 1.75
CA PHE A 485 -21.30 -39.54 3.08
C PHE A 485 -22.76 -39.81 3.45
N TYR A 486 -23.67 -38.95 3.00
CA TYR A 486 -25.10 -39.04 3.33
C TYR A 486 -26.00 -38.90 2.11
N ASP A 487 -27.07 -39.69 2.06
CA ASP A 487 -28.13 -39.54 1.06
C ASP A 487 -29.04 -38.31 1.34
N ALA A 488 -30.01 -38.06 0.45
CA ALA A 488 -30.95 -36.95 0.60
C ALA A 488 -31.89 -37.09 1.81
N SER A 489 -32.02 -38.29 2.37
CA SER A 489 -32.81 -38.60 3.57
C SER A 489 -31.97 -38.53 4.85
N GLY A 490 -30.66 -38.27 4.75
CA GLY A 490 -29.74 -38.22 5.88
C GLY A 490 -29.18 -39.58 6.32
N ASN A 491 -29.34 -40.65 5.53
CA ASN A 491 -28.76 -41.95 5.86
C ASN A 491 -27.30 -42.01 5.40
N ALA A 492 -26.43 -42.61 6.21
CA ALA A 492 -25.05 -42.89 5.85
C ALA A 492 -24.99 -43.82 4.61
N VAL A 493 -24.18 -43.46 3.61
CA VAL A 493 -23.97 -44.26 2.40
C VAL A 493 -22.62 -44.98 2.35
N TRP A 494 -21.73 -44.66 3.30
CA TRP A 494 -20.39 -45.24 3.40
C TRP A 494 -20.40 -46.63 4.07
N THR A 495 -19.40 -47.44 3.76
CA THR A 495 -19.25 -48.85 4.18
C THR A 495 -17.79 -49.20 4.43
N ASN A 496 -17.56 -50.31 5.14
CA ASN A 496 -16.22 -50.89 5.36
C ASN A 496 -15.73 -51.77 4.19
N GLN A 497 -16.35 -51.66 3.01
CA GLN A 497 -15.92 -52.45 1.84
C GLN A 497 -14.64 -51.89 1.23
N GLU A 498 -13.85 -52.77 0.61
CA GLU A 498 -12.67 -52.36 -0.15
C GLU A 498 -13.04 -51.45 -1.32
N ALA A 499 -12.20 -50.45 -1.58
CA ALA A 499 -12.39 -49.53 -2.68
C ALA A 499 -12.09 -50.18 -4.04
N ASP A 500 -12.87 -49.83 -5.05
CA ASP A 500 -12.58 -50.23 -6.41
C ASP A 500 -11.35 -49.51 -6.98
N LYS A 501 -10.72 -50.10 -8.00
CA LYS A 501 -9.50 -49.57 -8.63
C LYS A 501 -9.68 -48.17 -9.22
N LYS A 502 -10.88 -47.79 -9.69
CA LYS A 502 -11.13 -46.46 -10.26
C LYS A 502 -11.16 -45.41 -9.14
N SER A 503 -11.84 -45.70 -8.03
CA SER A 503 -11.86 -44.84 -6.84
C SER A 503 -10.47 -44.64 -6.23
N LEU A 504 -9.68 -45.71 -6.10
CA LEU A 504 -8.28 -45.60 -5.65
C LEU A 504 -7.43 -44.75 -6.61
N LYS A 505 -7.61 -44.91 -7.93
CA LYS A 505 -6.89 -44.11 -8.92
C LYS A 505 -7.25 -42.62 -8.84
N ALA A 506 -8.53 -42.30 -8.64
CA ALA A 506 -8.99 -40.92 -8.44
C ALA A 506 -8.32 -40.30 -7.20
N LEU A 507 -8.32 -41.03 -6.09
CA LEU A 507 -7.71 -40.60 -4.83
C LEU A 507 -6.19 -40.40 -4.95
N HIS A 508 -5.44 -41.35 -5.52
CA HIS A 508 -3.98 -41.21 -5.63
C HIS A 508 -3.55 -40.09 -6.59
N LYS A 509 -4.34 -39.81 -7.63
CA LYS A 509 -4.14 -38.61 -8.46
C LYS A 509 -4.32 -37.34 -7.64
N LEU A 510 -5.36 -37.29 -6.79
CA LEU A 510 -5.60 -36.16 -5.91
C LEU A 510 -4.45 -35.97 -4.94
N ILE A 511 -4.03 -37.02 -4.22
CA ILE A 511 -2.93 -36.95 -3.24
C ILE A 511 -1.68 -36.34 -3.85
N LYS A 512 -1.21 -36.91 -4.97
CA LYS A 512 -0.02 -36.40 -5.67
C LYS A 512 -0.18 -34.92 -6.05
N LYS A 513 -1.33 -34.57 -6.61
CA LYS A 513 -1.56 -33.21 -7.09
C LYS A 513 -1.64 -32.19 -5.94
N VAL A 514 -2.26 -32.55 -4.83
CA VAL A 514 -2.37 -31.68 -3.65
C VAL A 514 -1.01 -31.51 -2.98
N GLU A 515 -0.21 -32.56 -2.87
CA GLU A 515 1.17 -32.49 -2.35
C GLU A 515 2.02 -31.51 -3.17
N ASP A 516 2.06 -31.70 -4.51
CA ASP A 516 2.78 -30.80 -5.43
C ASP A 516 2.27 -29.35 -5.32
N ASP A 517 0.94 -29.15 -5.22
CA ASP A 517 0.34 -27.83 -5.18
C ASP A 517 0.54 -27.10 -3.85
N VAL A 518 0.56 -27.80 -2.72
CA VAL A 518 0.79 -27.20 -1.41
C VAL A 518 2.24 -26.71 -1.30
N GLU A 519 3.21 -27.51 -1.75
CA GLU A 519 4.62 -27.10 -1.81
C GLU A 519 4.86 -25.94 -2.80
N GLY A 520 4.11 -25.96 -3.90
CA GLY A 520 4.12 -24.95 -4.96
C GLY A 520 3.22 -23.74 -4.72
N PHE A 521 2.48 -23.67 -3.60
CA PHE A 521 1.51 -22.61 -3.29
C PHE A 521 0.43 -22.39 -4.36
N SER A 522 0.09 -23.43 -5.11
CA SER A 522 -0.91 -23.44 -6.19
C SER A 522 -2.28 -23.88 -5.66
N PHE A 523 -2.76 -23.21 -4.62
CA PHE A 523 -3.96 -23.62 -3.87
C PHE A 523 -5.23 -23.69 -4.74
N ASN A 524 -5.34 -22.83 -5.76
CA ASN A 524 -6.48 -22.81 -6.68
C ASN A 524 -6.60 -24.08 -7.51
N THR A 525 -5.46 -24.69 -7.89
CA THR A 525 -5.46 -25.96 -8.61
C THR A 525 -5.71 -27.15 -7.68
N SER A 526 -5.39 -27.04 -6.39
CA SER A 526 -5.81 -28.02 -5.38
C SER A 526 -7.33 -28.05 -5.26
N VAL A 527 -7.98 -26.88 -5.14
CA VAL A 527 -9.45 -26.78 -5.07
C VAL A 527 -10.12 -27.38 -6.31
N SER A 528 -9.58 -27.08 -7.49
CA SER A 528 -10.05 -27.69 -8.75
C SER A 528 -9.93 -29.22 -8.73
N SER A 529 -8.84 -29.73 -8.17
CA SER A 529 -8.56 -31.17 -8.07
C SER A 529 -9.49 -31.87 -7.07
N PHE A 530 -9.85 -31.22 -5.95
CA PHE A 530 -10.88 -31.72 -5.03
C PHE A 530 -12.23 -31.84 -5.72
N MET A 531 -12.65 -30.82 -6.48
CA MET A 531 -13.91 -30.85 -7.23
C MET A 531 -13.94 -31.99 -8.25
N ILE A 532 -12.84 -32.22 -8.98
CA ILE A 532 -12.71 -33.33 -9.92
C ILE A 532 -12.80 -34.68 -9.19
N CYS A 533 -12.04 -34.86 -8.11
CA CYS A 533 -12.03 -36.11 -7.34
C CYS A 533 -13.41 -36.44 -6.77
N VAL A 534 -14.12 -35.47 -6.17
CA VAL A 534 -15.47 -35.67 -5.64
C VAL A 534 -16.46 -36.09 -6.74
N ASN A 535 -16.38 -35.48 -7.93
CA ASN A 535 -17.23 -35.90 -9.05
C ASN A 535 -16.87 -37.32 -9.51
N GLU A 536 -15.59 -37.66 -9.69
CA GLU A 536 -15.15 -39.00 -10.07
C GLU A 536 -15.59 -40.07 -9.05
N LEU A 537 -15.48 -39.79 -7.75
CA LEU A 537 -15.94 -40.69 -6.68
C LEU A 537 -17.46 -40.87 -6.69
N THR A 538 -18.20 -39.79 -6.97
CA THR A 538 -19.67 -39.83 -7.11
C THR A 538 -20.07 -40.72 -8.30
N GLU A 539 -19.41 -40.54 -9.45
CA GLU A 539 -19.65 -41.33 -10.66
C GLU A 539 -19.30 -42.81 -10.48
N ASN A 540 -18.21 -43.09 -9.76
CA ASN A 540 -17.80 -44.45 -9.40
C ASN A 540 -18.69 -45.08 -8.32
N LYS A 541 -19.62 -44.32 -7.73
CA LYS A 541 -20.46 -44.74 -6.59
C LYS A 541 -19.61 -45.25 -5.42
N CYS A 542 -18.52 -44.55 -5.13
CA CYS A 542 -17.61 -44.93 -4.06
C CYS A 542 -18.31 -44.86 -2.70
N THR A 543 -18.27 -45.95 -1.94
CA THR A 543 -18.77 -46.00 -0.55
C THR A 543 -17.69 -46.42 0.44
N SER A 544 -16.44 -46.63 -0.01
CA SER A 544 -15.38 -47.14 0.84
C SER A 544 -14.90 -46.09 1.84
N ILE A 545 -15.04 -46.38 3.14
CA ILE A 545 -14.64 -45.48 4.22
C ILE A 545 -13.15 -45.09 4.15
N THR A 546 -12.27 -46.02 3.75
CA THR A 546 -10.82 -45.77 3.65
C THR A 546 -10.50 -44.68 2.62
N VAL A 547 -11.21 -44.67 1.48
CA VAL A 547 -11.03 -43.63 0.45
C VAL A 547 -11.58 -42.31 0.94
N LEU A 548 -12.76 -42.33 1.54
CA LEU A 548 -13.41 -41.13 2.05
C LEU A 548 -12.61 -40.48 3.18
N GLN A 549 -12.05 -41.26 4.12
CA GLN A 549 -11.13 -40.78 5.16
C GLN A 549 -9.93 -40.04 4.57
N THR A 550 -9.27 -40.64 3.58
CA THR A 550 -8.08 -40.04 2.97
C THR A 550 -8.42 -38.76 2.20
N LEU A 551 -9.60 -38.72 1.55
CA LEU A 551 -10.11 -37.50 0.93
C LEU A 551 -10.29 -36.37 1.95
N LEU A 552 -10.83 -36.67 3.14
CA LEU A 552 -11.00 -35.69 4.21
C LEU A 552 -9.64 -35.14 4.68
N VAL A 553 -8.63 -36.00 4.87
CA VAL A 553 -7.27 -35.59 5.23
C VAL A 553 -6.69 -34.59 4.21
N CYS A 554 -6.81 -34.89 2.91
CA CYS A 554 -6.32 -33.98 1.86
C CYS A 554 -7.05 -32.63 1.83
N LEU A 555 -8.35 -32.61 2.13
CA LEU A 555 -9.18 -31.41 2.06
C LEU A 555 -9.13 -30.56 3.34
N HIS A 556 -8.73 -31.14 4.48
CA HIS A 556 -8.76 -30.51 5.80
C HIS A 556 -8.06 -29.14 5.88
N PRO A 557 -6.86 -28.91 5.29
CA PRO A 557 -6.23 -27.59 5.31
C PRO A 557 -7.10 -26.47 4.70
N TYR A 558 -8.00 -26.82 3.79
CA TYR A 558 -8.85 -25.90 3.04
C TYR A 558 -10.22 -25.73 3.70
N ALA A 559 -10.87 -26.82 4.06
CA ALA A 559 -12.22 -26.85 4.64
C ALA A 559 -12.26 -27.65 5.96
N PRO A 560 -11.63 -27.14 7.03
CA PRO A 560 -11.44 -27.90 8.26
C PRO A 560 -12.76 -28.24 8.97
N HIS A 561 -13.78 -27.38 8.93
CA HIS A 561 -14.98 -27.57 9.75
C HIS A 561 -15.83 -28.75 9.25
N ILE A 562 -16.12 -28.80 7.95
CA ILE A 562 -16.88 -29.88 7.32
C ILE A 562 -16.09 -31.18 7.31
N THR A 563 -14.77 -31.12 7.16
CA THR A 563 -13.94 -32.33 7.16
C THR A 563 -13.84 -32.95 8.54
N GLU A 564 -13.69 -32.13 9.59
CA GLU A 564 -13.69 -32.60 10.99
C GLU A 564 -15.04 -33.21 11.38
N GLU A 565 -16.14 -32.55 11.02
CA GLU A 565 -17.50 -33.05 11.26
C GLU A 565 -17.71 -34.40 10.57
N LEU A 566 -17.36 -34.52 9.29
CA LEU A 566 -17.47 -35.78 8.55
C LEU A 566 -16.53 -36.86 9.10
N TRP A 567 -15.36 -36.49 9.60
CA TRP A 567 -14.38 -37.41 10.19
C TRP A 567 -14.90 -38.08 11.45
N HIS A 568 -15.54 -37.33 12.35
CA HIS A 568 -16.20 -37.91 13.53
C HIS A 568 -17.45 -38.70 13.18
N ASN A 569 -18.23 -38.22 12.21
CA ASN A 569 -19.47 -38.87 11.76
C ASN A 569 -19.27 -40.27 11.17
N ILE A 570 -18.10 -40.55 10.60
CA ILE A 570 -17.71 -41.89 10.14
C ILE A 570 -17.06 -42.75 11.23
N GLY A 571 -17.06 -42.28 12.49
CA GLY A 571 -16.68 -43.05 13.67
C GLY A 571 -15.24 -42.86 14.16
N ASN A 572 -14.48 -41.89 13.63
CA ASN A 572 -13.15 -41.60 14.17
C ASN A 572 -13.25 -40.83 15.50
N THR A 573 -12.34 -41.14 16.42
CA THR A 573 -12.32 -40.55 17.77
C THR A 573 -11.22 -39.51 17.96
N THR A 574 -10.26 -39.46 17.05
CA THR A 574 -9.22 -38.42 16.99
C THR A 574 -9.64 -37.31 16.04
N THR A 575 -8.97 -36.17 16.11
CA THR A 575 -9.03 -35.17 15.05
C THR A 575 -8.31 -35.67 13.80
N ILE A 576 -8.55 -35.03 12.65
CA ILE A 576 -7.75 -35.26 11.43
C ILE A 576 -6.26 -35.01 11.69
#